data_AF-A0A4Y7NMJ2-F1
#
_entry.id   AF-A0A4Y7NMJ2-F1
#
_cell.length_a   1.000
_cell.length_b   1.000
_cell.length_c   1.000
_cell.angle_alpha   90.00
_cell.angle_beta   90.00
_cell.angle_gamma   90.00
#
_symmetry.space_group_name_H-M   'P 1'
#
loop_
_entity.id
_entity.type
_entity.pdbx_description
1 polymer ?
#
loop_
_entity_poly.entity_id
_entity_poly.type
_entity_poly.pdbx_seq_one_letter_code
_entity_poly.pdbx_strand_id
1 'polypeptide(L)'
;MMQNVLNGLARLCVSSSRNVLIQNVPEKSLSTFVNIGHYHQQYRFINKHAYQTEPGWKAFGNKWMVKFPEQYTIKKLRLEKLAGRDPLTGKRVVGGLGGGHKKKYRWVDNCRHGPKEGPPLVEKILQIQYDPCRSARIALIAGGDKARYIIATTSMKVGDLISTSGHIPRIAIRPKEGDAHPLGALPVGTEICCVEKYVGEGSSIAVVAGSRAFLVRKVGDRCIVQMPSKQELSLKQECMATVGRVSNEEHSSHHIGSAQRLRWLGFRPRSGLWHRKDGRHGRKIRPLPPLKVIDTRKVEVESAASLTVGAIC
;
A
#
# COMPACT_ATOMS: atom_id res chain seq x y z
N MET A 1 -64.46 9.09 12.94
CA MET A 1 -64.95 10.32 12.29
C MET A 1 -63.81 10.90 11.44
N MET A 2 -64.05 11.00 10.13
CA MET A 2 -63.43 11.85 9.10
C MET A 2 -61.89 11.89 8.97
N GLN A 3 -61.25 11.37 7.91
CA GLN A 3 -61.22 11.74 6.47
C GLN A 3 -60.34 12.95 6.11
N ASN A 4 -59.73 12.83 4.91
CA ASN A 4 -58.96 13.78 4.08
C ASN A 4 -57.44 13.67 4.26
N VAL A 5 -56.62 13.06 3.38
CA VAL A 5 -56.55 12.92 1.90
C VAL A 5 -56.41 14.25 1.17
N LEU A 6 -55.51 14.22 0.16
CA LEU A 6 -55.18 15.20 -0.90
C LEU A 6 -53.99 16.09 -0.59
N ASN A 7 -53.08 16.43 -1.51
CA ASN A 7 -52.62 15.94 -2.82
C ASN A 7 -51.48 16.90 -3.20
N GLY A 8 -50.59 16.53 -4.14
CA GLY A 8 -49.89 17.56 -4.94
C GLY A 8 -48.46 17.27 -5.39
N LEU A 9 -48.33 16.59 -6.53
CA LEU A 9 -47.13 16.55 -7.37
C LEU A 9 -46.97 17.86 -8.18
N ALA A 10 -45.76 18.45 -8.22
CA ALA A 10 -45.18 19.22 -9.35
C ALA A 10 -43.72 19.58 -8.99
N ARG A 11 -42.67 19.01 -9.62
CA ARG A 11 -42.04 19.36 -10.91
C ARG A 11 -41.61 20.83 -11.09
N LEU A 12 -40.28 21.03 -11.10
CA LEU A 12 -39.43 21.81 -12.02
C LEU A 12 -39.60 23.35 -12.14
N CYS A 13 -38.50 24.08 -11.87
CA CYS A 13 -37.92 25.22 -12.63
C CYS A 13 -36.76 25.82 -11.78
N VAL A 14 -35.48 25.71 -12.13
CA VAL A 14 -34.67 26.63 -12.99
C VAL A 14 -34.97 28.12 -12.78
N SER A 15 -34.09 28.86 -12.11
CA SER A 15 -33.32 29.99 -12.70
C SER A 15 -32.60 30.89 -11.67
N SER A 16 -31.35 31.21 -12.03
CA SER A 16 -30.64 32.49 -11.88
C SER A 16 -30.32 33.13 -10.52
N SER A 17 -29.02 33.43 -10.38
CA SER A 17 -28.42 34.67 -9.86
C SER A 17 -28.43 34.92 -8.34
N ARG A 18 -27.22 34.97 -7.76
CA ARG A 18 -26.64 36.22 -7.23
C ARG A 18 -25.16 36.03 -6.86
N ASN A 19 -24.34 36.90 -7.43
CA ASN A 19 -22.94 37.14 -7.10
C ASN A 19 -22.81 37.64 -5.66
N VAL A 20 -21.86 37.10 -4.90
CA VAL A 20 -21.23 37.80 -3.77
C VAL A 20 -19.73 37.51 -3.75
N LEU A 21 -18.99 38.49 -4.26
CA LEU A 21 -17.71 39.03 -3.80
C LEU A 21 -16.60 38.05 -3.40
N ILE A 22 -15.70 37.81 -4.37
CA ILE A 22 -14.31 37.41 -4.15
C ILE A 22 -13.55 38.66 -3.73
N GLN A 23 -13.08 38.72 -2.48
CA GLN A 23 -12.07 39.69 -2.07
C GLN A 23 -10.68 39.09 -2.30
N ASN A 24 -9.92 39.79 -3.12
CA ASN A 24 -8.53 39.52 -3.47
C ASN A 24 -7.62 39.66 -2.25
N VAL A 25 -6.72 38.70 -2.04
CA VAL A 25 -5.60 38.81 -1.09
C VAL A 25 -4.34 39.19 -1.89
N PRO A 26 -3.58 40.22 -1.48
CA PRO A 26 -2.49 40.78 -2.28
C PRO A 26 -1.26 39.89 -2.34
N GLU A 27 -0.75 39.71 -3.55
CA GLU A 27 0.59 39.23 -3.85
C GLU A 27 1.62 40.29 -3.44
N LYS A 28 2.49 39.96 -2.46
CA LYS A 28 3.92 40.33 -2.34
C LYS A 28 4.34 40.42 -0.87
N SER A 29 5.17 39.48 -0.43
CA SER A 29 6.40 39.70 0.35
C SER A 29 6.88 38.39 1.00
N LEU A 30 7.64 37.58 0.26
CA LEU A 30 8.52 36.57 0.85
C LEU A 30 9.82 36.52 0.06
N SER A 31 10.61 37.58 0.18
CA SER A 31 12.03 37.60 -0.19
C SER A 31 12.87 37.36 1.06
N THR A 32 13.04 36.09 1.43
CA THR A 32 14.24 35.63 2.16
C THR A 32 14.46 34.17 1.78
N PHE A 33 15.11 33.97 0.63
CA PHE A 33 15.57 32.64 0.21
C PHE A 33 16.78 32.27 1.04
N VAL A 34 16.59 31.39 2.02
CA VAL A 34 17.67 30.61 2.60
C VAL A 34 18.14 29.64 1.52
N ASN A 35 19.42 29.70 1.19
CA ASN A 35 20.10 28.72 0.34
C ASN A 35 19.93 27.33 0.94
N ILE A 36 19.03 26.54 0.36
CA ILE A 36 18.89 25.12 0.68
C ILE A 36 19.78 24.38 -0.33
N GLY A 37 20.90 23.89 0.17
CA GLY A 37 21.90 23.16 -0.60
C GLY A 37 21.30 22.02 -1.41
N HIS A 38 21.97 21.72 -2.53
CA HIS A 38 21.67 20.63 -3.44
C HIS A 38 21.45 19.31 -2.67
N TYR A 39 20.20 18.94 -2.43
CA TYR A 39 19.89 17.62 -1.93
C TYR A 39 20.17 16.62 -3.05
N HIS A 40 21.15 15.75 -2.79
CA HIS A 40 21.49 14.59 -3.60
C HIS A 40 20.23 13.96 -4.22
N GLN A 41 20.27 13.79 -5.54
CA GLN A 41 19.29 13.03 -6.28
C GLN A 41 19.08 11.69 -5.56
N GLN A 42 17.96 11.54 -4.86
CA GLN A 42 17.51 10.24 -4.41
C GLN A 42 17.24 9.43 -5.67
N TYR A 43 18.22 8.63 -6.08
CA TYR A 43 18.00 7.52 -6.99
C TYR A 43 16.90 6.68 -6.37
N ARG A 44 15.70 6.72 -6.97
CA ARG A 44 14.69 5.72 -6.67
C ARG A 44 15.31 4.41 -7.09
N PHE A 45 15.60 3.53 -6.13
CA PHE A 45 15.56 2.10 -6.38
C PHE A 45 14.11 1.76 -6.71
N ILE A 46 13.68 2.09 -7.93
CA ILE A 46 12.76 1.22 -8.63
C ILE A 46 13.48 -0.11 -8.60
N ASN A 47 12.97 -1.10 -7.89
CA ASN A 47 13.44 -2.47 -8.06
C ASN A 47 13.25 -2.85 -9.52
N LYS A 48 14.22 -2.51 -10.38
CA LYS A 48 14.38 -3.07 -11.71
C LYS A 48 14.55 -4.59 -11.62
N HIS A 49 14.83 -5.13 -10.43
CA HIS A 49 14.92 -6.57 -10.16
C HIS A 49 13.71 -7.16 -9.42
N ALA A 50 12.55 -6.51 -9.43
CA ALA A 50 11.33 -7.16 -8.95
C ALA A 50 10.35 -7.51 -10.07
N TYR A 51 9.98 -6.62 -11.00
CA TYR A 51 8.95 -6.97 -11.98
C TYR A 51 8.94 -6.03 -13.20
N GLN A 52 9.77 -6.29 -14.22
CA GLN A 52 9.51 -5.77 -15.56
C GLN A 52 10.25 -6.57 -16.65
N THR A 53 9.69 -7.70 -17.07
CA THR A 53 10.00 -8.30 -18.40
C THR A 53 8.81 -8.97 -19.09
N GLU A 54 7.58 -8.86 -18.59
CA GLU A 54 6.38 -9.24 -19.34
C GLU A 54 5.25 -8.22 -19.09
N PRO A 55 4.39 -7.96 -20.09
CA PRO A 55 3.27 -7.03 -19.96
C PRO A 55 2.24 -7.58 -18.96
N GLY A 56 2.40 -7.30 -17.68
CA GLY A 56 1.45 -7.74 -16.67
C GLY A 56 2.03 -7.87 -15.27
N TRP A 57 2.04 -6.77 -14.52
CA TRP A 57 2.32 -6.81 -13.09
C TRP A 57 1.20 -7.58 -12.34
N LYS A 58 1.53 -8.69 -11.65
CA LYS A 58 0.61 -9.47 -10.77
C LYS A 58 0.46 -8.87 -9.36
N ALA A 59 0.15 -7.57 -9.23
CA ALA A 59 -0.06 -6.90 -7.92
C ALA A 59 -1.12 -7.60 -7.07
N PHE A 60 -2.15 -8.10 -7.74
CA PHE A 60 -3.40 -8.54 -7.13
C PHE A 60 -3.76 -9.96 -7.61
N GLY A 61 -2.73 -10.76 -7.93
CA GLY A 61 -2.89 -12.03 -8.62
C GLY A 61 -3.72 -11.87 -9.90
N ASN A 62 -4.56 -12.87 -10.22
CA ASN A 62 -5.37 -12.89 -11.44
C ASN A 62 -6.68 -12.09 -11.32
N LYS A 63 -6.75 -11.12 -10.40
CA LYS A 63 -7.95 -10.31 -10.16
C LYS A 63 -8.03 -9.12 -11.13
N TRP A 64 -6.97 -8.33 -11.19
CA TRP A 64 -6.87 -7.08 -11.96
C TRP A 64 -5.48 -6.95 -12.57
N MET A 65 -5.42 -6.25 -13.70
CA MET A 65 -4.19 -5.83 -14.36
C MET A 65 -4.17 -4.31 -14.44
N VAL A 66 -3.02 -3.71 -14.13
CA VAL A 66 -2.82 -2.27 -14.19
C VAL A 66 -1.73 -1.99 -15.22
N LYS A 67 -2.02 -1.09 -16.16
CA LYS A 67 -1.03 -0.57 -17.10
C LYS A 67 -0.34 0.62 -16.45
N PHE A 68 0.92 0.40 -16.05
CA PHE A 68 1.73 1.43 -15.43
C PHE A 68 2.42 2.27 -16.51
N PRO A 69 2.40 3.61 -16.40
CA PRO A 69 3.26 4.47 -17.22
C PRO A 69 4.73 4.32 -16.78
N GLU A 70 5.65 4.76 -17.64
CA GLU A 70 7.09 4.72 -17.35
C GLU A 70 7.46 5.51 -16.08
N GLN A 71 6.77 6.63 -15.85
CA GLN A 71 7.02 7.51 -14.71
C GLN A 71 5.88 7.46 -13.69
N TYR A 72 6.24 7.56 -12.41
CA TYR A 72 5.28 7.62 -11.32
C TYR A 72 4.30 8.79 -11.50
N THR A 73 3.00 8.51 -11.37
CA THR A 73 1.95 9.51 -11.54
C THR A 73 0.86 9.37 -10.48
N ILE A 74 0.38 10.51 -9.96
CA ILE A 74 -0.72 10.60 -8.96
C ILE A 74 -2.10 10.43 -9.64
N LYS A 75 -2.16 10.59 -10.96
CA LYS A 75 -3.37 10.41 -11.77
C LYS A 75 -3.89 8.98 -11.60
N LYS A 76 -5.22 8.85 -11.53
CA LYS A 76 -5.89 7.56 -11.41
C LYS A 76 -5.67 6.76 -12.70
N LEU A 77 -5.00 5.62 -12.60
CA LEU A 77 -4.66 4.75 -13.72
C LEU A 77 -5.86 3.89 -14.15
N ARG A 78 -5.91 3.52 -15.43
CA ARG A 78 -6.86 2.53 -15.93
C ARG A 78 -6.54 1.16 -15.32
N LEU A 79 -7.58 0.49 -14.86
CA LEU A 79 -7.51 -0.85 -14.29
C LEU A 79 -8.36 -1.78 -15.14
N GLU A 80 -7.74 -2.85 -15.63
CA GLU A 80 -8.37 -3.90 -16.40
C GLU A 80 -8.73 -5.06 -15.47
N LYS A 81 -9.94 -5.60 -15.62
CA LYS A 81 -10.42 -6.71 -14.78
C LYS A 81 -10.20 -8.02 -15.49
N LEU A 82 -9.39 -8.90 -14.88
CA LEU A 82 -9.09 -10.23 -15.42
C LEU A 82 -10.13 -11.28 -15.02
N ALA A 83 -10.88 -11.04 -13.95
CA ALA A 83 -11.93 -11.95 -13.44
C ALA A 83 -11.42 -13.39 -13.15
N GLY A 84 -10.19 -13.52 -12.66
CA GLY A 84 -9.59 -14.81 -12.31
C GLY A 84 -8.92 -15.54 -13.47
N ARG A 85 -8.82 -14.91 -14.65
CA ARG A 85 -8.12 -15.45 -15.81
C ARG A 85 -6.65 -15.06 -15.82
N ASP A 86 -5.83 -15.94 -16.37
CA ASP A 86 -4.43 -15.65 -16.67
C ASP A 86 -4.33 -14.64 -17.83
N PRO A 87 -3.54 -13.55 -17.71
CA PRO A 87 -3.44 -12.55 -18.77
C PRO A 87 -2.86 -13.08 -20.09
N LEU A 88 -1.92 -14.02 -20.03
CA LEU A 88 -1.26 -14.56 -21.22
C LEU A 88 -2.09 -15.66 -21.88
N THR A 89 -2.48 -16.68 -21.12
CA THR A 89 -3.18 -17.84 -21.68
C THR A 89 -4.71 -17.65 -21.77
N GLY A 90 -5.28 -16.68 -21.06
CA GLY A 90 -6.73 -16.47 -20.96
C GLY A 90 -7.48 -17.52 -20.15
N LYS A 91 -6.81 -18.59 -19.67
CA LYS A 91 -7.42 -19.68 -18.91
C LYS A 91 -7.87 -19.22 -17.52
N ARG A 92 -8.96 -19.80 -17.01
CA ARG A 92 -9.45 -19.51 -15.65
C ARG A 92 -8.57 -20.20 -14.61
N VAL A 93 -7.81 -19.42 -13.86
CA VAL A 93 -6.93 -19.91 -12.77
C VAL A 93 -7.61 -19.81 -11.41
N VAL A 94 -8.35 -18.73 -11.17
CA VAL A 94 -9.03 -18.48 -9.89
C VAL A 94 -10.55 -18.40 -10.13
N GLY A 95 -11.31 -19.27 -9.47
CA GLY A 95 -12.77 -19.25 -9.49
C GLY A 95 -13.36 -18.15 -8.61
N GLY A 96 -14.63 -17.78 -8.85
CA GLY A 96 -15.37 -16.87 -7.97
C GLY A 96 -15.04 -15.39 -8.12
N LEU A 97 -14.21 -15.00 -9.10
CA LEU A 97 -13.90 -13.59 -9.41
C LEU A 97 -14.66 -13.14 -10.68
N GLY A 98 -15.14 -11.90 -10.69
CA GLY A 98 -15.72 -11.28 -11.89
C GLY A 98 -16.83 -10.27 -11.61
N GLY A 99 -17.10 -9.41 -12.60
CA GLY A 99 -18.07 -8.31 -12.45
C GLY A 99 -17.55 -7.17 -11.57
N GLY A 100 -18.41 -6.67 -10.69
CA GLY A 100 -18.12 -5.55 -9.78
C GLY A 100 -18.17 -4.18 -10.43
N HIS A 101 -18.18 -3.14 -9.61
CA HIS A 101 -18.18 -1.74 -10.06
C HIS A 101 -16.88 -1.37 -10.79
N LYS A 102 -16.93 -0.47 -11.78
CA LYS A 102 -15.72 0.03 -12.46
C LYS A 102 -14.83 0.76 -11.45
N LYS A 103 -13.51 0.51 -11.49
CA LYS A 103 -12.54 1.08 -10.56
C LYS A 103 -11.38 1.67 -11.34
N LYS A 104 -10.72 2.67 -10.77
CA LYS A 104 -9.44 3.18 -11.24
C LYS A 104 -8.38 2.88 -10.18
N TYR A 105 -7.17 2.61 -10.61
CA TYR A 105 -6.06 2.31 -9.71
C TYR A 105 -5.35 3.59 -9.27
N ARG A 106 -4.89 3.61 -8.03
CA ARG A 106 -3.99 4.66 -7.53
C ARG A 106 -2.65 4.03 -7.22
N TRP A 107 -1.60 4.56 -7.85
CA TRP A 107 -0.25 4.08 -7.67
C TRP A 107 0.26 4.49 -6.30
N VAL A 108 0.22 3.54 -5.36
CA VAL A 108 0.78 3.74 -4.03
C VAL A 108 2.24 3.37 -4.04
N ASP A 109 3.05 4.24 -3.45
CA ASP A 109 4.44 4.02 -3.16
C ASP A 109 4.56 3.28 -1.84
N ASN A 110 4.93 2.00 -1.92
CA ASN A 110 5.15 1.14 -0.75
C ASN A 110 6.59 1.28 -0.21
N CYS A 111 7.46 1.99 -0.92
CA CYS A 111 8.88 2.15 -0.59
C CYS A 111 9.10 3.50 0.11
N ARG A 112 9.18 3.47 1.44
CA ARG A 112 9.56 4.66 2.23
C ARG A 112 11.06 4.64 2.51
N HIS A 113 11.86 5.01 1.51
CA HIS A 113 13.30 5.18 1.70
C HIS A 113 13.62 6.61 2.14
N GLY A 114 14.35 6.71 3.25
CA GLY A 114 14.91 7.97 3.73
C GLY A 114 16.43 8.01 3.50
N PRO A 115 17.04 9.19 3.62
CA PRO A 115 18.50 9.31 3.60
C PRO A 115 19.13 8.51 4.75
N LYS A 116 20.24 7.81 4.46
CA LYS A 116 21.04 7.07 5.46
C LYS A 116 21.91 7.99 6.31
N GLU A 117 22.33 9.11 5.72
CA GLU A 117 23.14 10.16 6.32
C GLU A 117 22.45 11.50 6.08
N GLY A 118 22.51 12.39 7.07
CA GLY A 118 21.89 13.72 7.00
C GLY A 118 20.46 13.80 7.57
N PRO A 119 19.78 14.94 7.36
CA PRO A 119 18.46 15.19 7.95
C PRO A 119 17.40 14.26 7.38
N PRO A 120 16.39 13.85 8.18
CA PRO A 120 15.30 13.01 7.71
C PRO A 120 14.47 13.73 6.64
N LEU A 121 13.92 12.96 5.70
CA LEU A 121 12.97 13.48 4.73
C LEU A 121 11.64 13.77 5.43
N VAL A 122 11.21 15.04 5.44
CA VAL A 122 9.94 15.47 6.02
C VAL A 122 8.92 15.70 4.91
N GLU A 123 7.75 15.07 5.04
CA GLU A 123 6.64 15.19 4.10
C GLU A 123 5.38 15.64 4.85
N LYS A 124 4.54 16.45 4.21
CA LYS A 124 3.25 16.92 4.75
C LYS A 124 2.10 16.11 4.19
N ILE A 125 1.15 15.75 5.04
CA ILE A 125 -0.08 15.07 4.63
C ILE A 125 -1.06 16.09 4.05
N LEU A 126 -1.39 15.92 2.76
CA LEU A 126 -2.34 16.79 2.05
C LEU A 126 -3.78 16.29 2.18
N GLN A 127 -4.00 14.97 2.05
CA GLN A 127 -5.35 14.41 2.09
C GLN A 127 -5.35 12.93 2.42
N ILE A 128 -6.36 12.48 3.19
CA ILE A 128 -6.60 11.06 3.44
C ILE A 128 -7.86 10.63 2.70
N GLN A 129 -7.76 9.63 1.82
CA GLN A 129 -8.84 9.21 0.94
C GLN A 129 -9.13 7.72 1.04
N TYR A 130 -10.37 7.35 0.72
CA TYR A 130 -10.77 5.96 0.47
C TYR A 130 -10.16 5.44 -0.84
N ASP A 131 -9.69 4.18 -0.84
CA ASP A 131 -9.21 3.49 -2.03
C ASP A 131 -10.00 2.21 -2.35
N PRO A 132 -10.58 2.06 -3.56
CA PRO A 132 -11.39 0.89 -3.88
C PRO A 132 -10.57 -0.36 -4.22
N CYS A 133 -9.24 -0.25 -4.32
CA CYS A 133 -8.35 -1.36 -4.70
C CYS A 133 -7.75 -2.09 -3.47
N ARG A 134 -7.75 -1.47 -2.30
CA ARG A 134 -7.28 -2.04 -1.04
C ARG A 134 -8.27 -1.78 0.08
N SER A 135 -8.12 -2.45 1.23
CA SER A 135 -8.96 -2.20 2.39
C SER A 135 -8.53 -0.96 3.19
N ALA A 136 -7.22 -0.69 3.22
CA ALA A 136 -6.64 0.45 3.94
C ALA A 136 -6.97 1.79 3.26
N ARG A 137 -6.99 2.88 4.04
CA ARG A 137 -7.04 4.24 3.49
C ARG A 137 -5.65 4.63 2.99
N ILE A 138 -5.62 5.58 2.07
CA ILE A 138 -4.38 6.12 1.54
C ILE A 138 -4.25 7.58 1.91
N ALA A 139 -3.02 8.03 2.12
CA ALA A 139 -2.68 9.43 2.29
C ALA A 139 -1.95 9.92 1.04
N LEU A 140 -2.39 11.08 0.53
CA LEU A 140 -1.60 11.87 -0.42
C LEU A 140 -0.66 12.74 0.41
N ILE A 141 0.63 12.58 0.17
CA ILE A 141 1.69 13.31 0.87
C ILE A 141 2.52 14.09 -0.14
N ALA A 142 3.12 15.19 0.31
CA ALA A 142 4.02 15.99 -0.49
C ALA A 142 5.25 16.42 0.31
N GLY A 143 6.42 16.40 -0.32
CA GLY A 143 7.69 16.88 0.24
C GLY A 143 8.56 17.42 -0.89
N GLY A 144 9.09 18.62 -0.70
CA GLY A 144 9.69 19.40 -1.79
C GLY A 144 8.73 19.49 -2.99
N ASP A 145 9.23 19.19 -4.18
CA ASP A 145 8.46 19.26 -5.43
C ASP A 145 7.71 17.95 -5.78
N LYS A 146 7.74 16.96 -4.89
CA LYS A 146 7.21 15.62 -5.16
C LYS A 146 5.99 15.33 -4.30
N ALA A 147 4.98 14.72 -4.92
CA ALA A 147 3.81 14.19 -4.23
C ALA A 147 3.60 12.72 -4.59
N ARG A 148 3.15 11.93 -3.62
CA ARG A 148 2.94 10.50 -3.75
C ARG A 148 1.83 10.00 -2.84
N TYR A 149 1.24 8.86 -3.19
CA TYR A 149 0.34 8.16 -2.30
C TYR A 149 1.10 7.16 -1.45
N ILE A 150 0.83 7.17 -0.15
CA ILE A 150 1.27 6.14 0.80
C ILE A 150 0.05 5.51 1.47
N ILE A 151 0.28 4.42 2.19
CA ILE A 151 -0.73 3.84 3.08
C ILE A 151 -0.83 4.70 4.33
N ALA A 152 -2.06 5.06 4.71
CA ALA A 152 -2.29 5.85 5.92
C ALA A 152 -2.25 4.95 7.17
N THR A 153 -1.64 5.45 8.24
CA THR A 153 -1.75 4.86 9.58
C THR A 153 -3.01 5.36 10.28
N THR A 154 -3.37 4.76 11.42
CA THR A 154 -4.63 5.06 12.12
C THR A 154 -4.69 6.50 12.62
N SER A 155 -3.64 7.02 13.25
CA SER A 155 -3.69 8.36 13.85
C SER A 155 -3.29 9.51 12.92
N MET A 156 -2.98 9.23 11.65
CA MET A 156 -2.66 10.27 10.67
C MET A 156 -3.84 11.22 10.45
N LYS A 157 -3.57 12.53 10.50
CA LYS A 157 -4.50 13.59 10.16
C LYS A 157 -3.98 14.44 8.99
N VAL A 158 -4.88 15.16 8.35
CA VAL A 158 -4.51 16.11 7.29
C VAL A 158 -3.77 17.29 7.92
N GLY A 159 -2.63 17.66 7.34
CA GLY A 159 -1.76 18.72 7.84
C GLY A 159 -0.56 18.24 8.66
N ASP A 160 -0.56 16.98 9.12
CA ASP A 160 0.54 16.42 9.89
C ASP A 160 1.84 16.33 9.07
N LEU A 161 2.97 16.45 9.77
CA LEU A 161 4.30 16.21 9.23
C LEU A 161 4.79 14.82 9.63
N ILE A 162 5.17 14.04 8.62
CA ILE A 162 5.75 12.71 8.76
C ILE A 162 7.22 12.74 8.39
N SER A 163 8.03 12.01 9.14
CA SER A 163 9.47 11.89 8.90
C SER A 163 9.82 10.51 8.34
N THR A 164 10.82 10.48 7.45
CA THR A 164 11.38 9.24 6.90
C THR A 164 12.90 9.30 7.01
N SER A 165 13.50 8.38 7.78
CA SER A 165 14.97 8.28 7.90
C SER A 165 15.44 6.86 7.61
N GLY A 166 16.58 6.73 6.94
CA GLY A 166 17.26 5.45 6.71
C GLY A 166 18.43 5.19 7.66
N HIS A 167 18.67 6.09 8.60
CA HIS A 167 19.79 6.03 9.55
C HIS A 167 19.49 5.10 10.73
N ILE A 168 20.47 4.28 11.13
CA ILE A 168 20.40 3.43 12.33
C ILE A 168 21.27 4.06 13.43
N PRO A 169 20.68 4.83 14.37
CA PRO A 169 21.44 5.40 15.47
C PRO A 169 21.82 4.34 16.50
N ARG A 170 22.87 4.62 17.28
CA ARG A 170 23.31 3.78 18.41
C ARG A 170 22.23 3.68 19.51
N ILE A 171 21.50 4.77 19.74
CA ILE A 171 20.40 4.85 20.71
C ILE A 171 19.08 4.80 19.94
N ALA A 172 18.12 4.01 20.43
CA ALA A 172 16.82 3.88 19.79
C ALA A 172 16.06 5.21 19.73
N ILE A 173 15.38 5.46 18.61
CA ILE A 173 14.59 6.68 18.38
C ILE A 173 13.26 6.57 19.10
N ARG A 174 12.70 7.71 19.57
CA ARG A 174 11.32 7.76 20.06
C ARG A 174 10.35 7.50 18.90
N PRO A 175 9.55 6.41 18.93
CA PRO A 175 8.64 6.08 17.85
C PRO A 175 7.47 7.08 17.80
N LYS A 176 7.28 7.73 16.67
CA LYS A 176 6.11 8.57 16.37
C LYS A 176 5.28 7.90 15.28
N GLU A 177 3.97 7.77 15.48
CA GLU A 177 3.12 7.11 14.48
C GLU A 177 3.14 7.84 13.14
N GLY A 178 3.24 7.06 12.06
CA GLY A 178 3.34 7.56 10.71
C GLY A 178 4.76 7.90 10.23
N ASP A 179 5.74 7.93 11.13
CA ASP A 179 7.15 8.04 10.77
C ASP A 179 7.69 6.69 10.31
N ALA A 180 8.69 6.72 9.41
CA ALA A 180 9.30 5.53 8.85
C ALA A 180 10.80 5.48 9.14
N HIS A 181 11.23 4.36 9.71
CA HIS A 181 12.60 4.10 10.17
C HIS A 181 13.02 2.67 9.85
N PRO A 182 14.34 2.38 9.80
CA PRO A 182 14.82 1.00 9.78
C PRO A 182 14.48 0.28 11.09
N LEU A 183 14.24 -1.03 11.03
CA LEU A 183 13.92 -1.85 12.21
C LEU A 183 14.98 -1.73 13.32
N GLY A 184 16.25 -1.59 12.94
CA GLY A 184 17.38 -1.39 13.86
C GLY A 184 17.29 -0.11 14.68
N ALA A 185 16.63 0.93 14.18
CA ALA A 185 16.50 2.22 14.88
C ALA A 185 15.37 2.24 15.92
N LEU A 186 14.39 1.34 15.81
CA LEU A 186 13.20 1.35 16.65
C LEU A 186 13.41 0.60 17.98
N PRO A 187 12.83 1.05 19.09
CA PRO A 187 12.89 0.30 20.35
C PRO A 187 12.11 -1.03 20.24
N VAL A 188 12.53 -2.01 21.02
CA VAL A 188 11.83 -3.30 21.15
C VAL A 188 10.44 -3.07 21.74
N GLY A 189 9.44 -3.82 21.29
CA GLY A 189 8.03 -3.68 21.67
C GLY A 189 7.24 -2.69 20.82
N THR A 190 7.87 -2.02 19.85
CA THR A 190 7.18 -1.07 18.97
C THR A 190 6.16 -1.74 18.06
N GLU A 191 5.00 -1.09 17.92
CA GLU A 191 4.02 -1.42 16.90
C GLU A 191 4.46 -0.85 15.56
N ILE A 192 4.50 -1.71 14.55
CA ILE A 192 4.96 -1.37 13.21
C ILE A 192 4.00 -1.91 12.15
N CYS A 193 3.90 -1.20 11.04
CA CYS A 193 3.16 -1.59 9.85
C CYS A 193 3.97 -1.29 8.58
N CYS A 194 3.50 -1.78 7.43
CA CYS A 194 4.18 -1.58 6.15
C CYS A 194 5.67 -1.95 6.23
N VAL A 195 5.95 -3.17 6.70
CA VAL A 195 7.32 -3.65 6.91
C VAL A 195 7.87 -4.25 5.62
N GLU A 196 9.12 -3.94 5.31
CA GLU A 196 9.85 -4.54 4.20
C GLU A 196 10.27 -5.98 4.52
N LYS A 197 10.14 -6.85 3.52
CA LYS A 197 10.59 -8.25 3.65
C LYS A 197 12.08 -8.38 3.35
N TYR A 198 12.52 -7.77 2.25
CA TYR A 198 13.92 -7.59 1.92
C TYR A 198 14.22 -6.09 1.85
N VAL A 199 15.44 -5.70 2.23
CA VAL A 199 15.90 -4.31 2.20
C VAL A 199 15.73 -3.76 0.79
N GLY A 200 15.01 -2.64 0.66
CA GLY A 200 14.80 -2.00 -0.64
C GLY A 200 13.64 -2.56 -1.46
N GLU A 201 13.02 -3.69 -1.09
CA GLU A 201 11.91 -4.28 -1.85
C GLU A 201 10.62 -3.44 -1.77
N GLY A 202 10.50 -2.65 -0.71
CA GLY A 202 9.26 -1.99 -0.33
C GLY A 202 8.39 -2.87 0.57
N SER A 203 7.40 -2.22 1.17
CA SER A 203 6.57 -2.85 2.18
C SER A 203 5.66 -3.94 1.62
N SER A 204 5.68 -5.11 2.27
CA SER A 204 4.84 -6.27 1.94
C SER A 204 4.17 -6.89 3.16
N ILE A 205 4.70 -6.64 4.35
CA ILE A 205 4.22 -7.16 5.62
C ILE A 205 3.35 -6.11 6.31
N ALA A 206 2.20 -6.53 6.87
CA ALA A 206 1.28 -5.67 7.63
C ALA A 206 0.84 -4.41 6.85
N VAL A 207 0.33 -4.62 5.63
CA VAL A 207 -0.10 -3.58 4.66
C VAL A 207 -1.63 -3.43 4.63
N VAL A 208 -2.36 -4.37 5.23
CA VAL A 208 -3.83 -4.48 5.16
C VAL A 208 -4.48 -3.63 6.26
N ALA A 209 -5.70 -3.14 6.03
CA ALA A 209 -6.47 -2.38 7.02
C ALA A 209 -6.45 -3.00 8.42
N GLY A 210 -6.13 -2.20 9.43
CA GLY A 210 -6.07 -2.64 10.83
C GLY A 210 -4.96 -3.64 11.17
N SER A 211 -4.06 -3.97 10.24
CA SER A 211 -2.92 -4.85 10.52
C SER A 211 -1.77 -4.11 11.19
N ARG A 212 -1.07 -4.81 12.08
CA ARG A 212 0.15 -4.38 12.76
C ARG A 212 1.03 -5.59 13.04
N ALA A 213 2.32 -5.35 13.16
CA ALA A 213 3.33 -6.28 13.60
C ALA A 213 4.07 -5.69 14.81
N PHE A 214 4.77 -6.52 15.56
CA PHE A 214 5.53 -6.09 16.73
C PHE A 214 7.01 -6.41 16.55
N LEU A 215 7.88 -5.47 16.92
CA LEU A 215 9.32 -5.73 17.02
C LEU A 215 9.61 -6.46 18.35
N VAL A 216 9.91 -7.75 18.31
CA VAL A 216 10.02 -8.60 19.51
C VAL A 216 11.38 -8.52 20.17
N ARG A 217 12.45 -8.61 19.38
CA ARG A 217 13.83 -8.58 19.87
C ARG A 217 14.82 -8.28 18.74
N LYS A 218 16.03 -7.87 19.11
CA LYS A 218 17.16 -7.65 18.21
C LYS A 218 18.28 -8.61 18.58
N VAL A 219 18.86 -9.29 17.59
CA VAL A 219 19.94 -10.26 17.76
C VAL A 219 20.98 -9.99 16.67
N GLY A 220 22.13 -9.43 17.06
CA GLY A 220 23.14 -8.95 16.11
C GLY A 220 22.53 -7.99 15.08
N ASP A 221 22.80 -8.23 13.80
CA ASP A 221 22.32 -7.41 12.68
C ASP A 221 20.88 -7.71 12.26
N ARG A 222 20.15 -8.53 13.05
CA ARG A 222 18.82 -9.00 12.70
C ARG A 222 17.79 -8.58 13.74
N CYS A 223 16.59 -8.31 13.24
CA CYS A 223 15.43 -7.94 14.01
C CYS A 223 14.36 -9.02 13.87
N ILE A 224 13.81 -9.47 14.99
CA ILE A 224 12.75 -10.47 15.01
C ILE A 224 11.41 -9.75 15.14
N VAL A 225 10.57 -9.93 14.13
CA VAL A 225 9.26 -9.28 14.01
C VAL A 225 8.18 -10.33 14.10
N GLN A 226 7.19 -10.10 14.97
CA GLN A 226 5.99 -10.91 15.06
C GLN A 226 4.94 -10.39 14.09
N MET A 227 4.54 -11.25 13.17
CA MET A 227 3.50 -10.97 12.17
C MET A 227 2.11 -10.89 12.80
N PRO A 228 1.11 -10.30 12.10
CA PRO A 228 -0.29 -10.39 12.51
C PRO A 228 -0.80 -11.85 12.68
N SER A 229 -0.19 -12.79 11.97
CA SER A 229 -0.46 -14.24 12.09
C SER A 229 0.17 -14.90 13.32
N LYS A 230 0.86 -14.12 14.18
CA LYS A 230 1.69 -14.55 15.32
C LYS A 230 2.96 -15.31 14.96
N GLN A 231 3.21 -15.58 13.68
CA GLN A 231 4.47 -16.15 13.22
C GLN A 231 5.62 -15.14 13.39
N GLU A 232 6.75 -15.59 13.91
CA GLU A 232 7.97 -14.77 14.00
C GLU A 232 8.79 -14.86 12.71
N LEU A 233 9.26 -13.71 12.23
CA LEU A 233 10.19 -13.58 11.11
C LEU A 233 11.47 -12.92 11.59
N SER A 234 12.62 -13.43 11.18
CA SER A 234 13.90 -12.75 11.36
C SER A 234 14.22 -11.97 10.09
N LEU A 235 14.31 -10.64 10.20
CA LEU A 235 14.59 -9.68 9.12
C LEU A 235 15.93 -8.98 9.37
N LYS A 236 16.51 -8.37 8.33
CA LYS A 236 17.67 -7.49 8.49
C LYS A 236 17.27 -6.21 9.24
N GLN A 237 18.18 -5.68 10.06
CA GLN A 237 17.94 -4.42 10.78
C GLN A 237 17.72 -3.21 9.87
N GLU A 238 18.22 -3.27 8.63
CA GLU A 238 18.09 -2.21 7.61
C GLU A 238 16.73 -2.18 6.92
N CYS A 239 15.89 -3.21 7.08
CA CYS A 239 14.55 -3.22 6.48
C CYS A 239 13.74 -2.04 7.03
N MET A 240 13.06 -1.29 6.15
CA MET A 240 12.24 -0.17 6.57
C MET A 240 10.89 -0.64 7.14
N ALA A 241 10.40 0.11 8.13
CA ALA A 241 9.07 -0.06 8.71
C ALA A 241 8.45 1.30 9.01
N THR A 242 7.12 1.39 8.95
CA THR A 242 6.38 2.56 9.44
C THR A 242 5.88 2.28 10.85
N VAL A 243 6.02 3.23 11.76
CA VAL A 243 5.54 3.09 13.13
C VAL A 243 4.02 3.20 13.17
N GLY A 244 3.38 2.29 13.90
CA GLY A 244 1.95 2.28 14.19
C GLY A 244 1.17 1.17 13.49
N ARG A 245 -0.13 1.43 13.30
CA ARG A 245 -1.12 0.48 12.75
C ARG A 245 -1.69 1.02 11.45
N VAL A 246 -2.02 0.13 10.51
CA VAL A 246 -2.65 0.55 9.26
C VAL A 246 -4.07 1.06 9.53
N SER A 247 -4.43 2.17 8.90
CA SER A 247 -5.76 2.78 8.98
C SER A 247 -6.92 1.83 8.68
N ASN A 248 -8.14 2.25 9.05
CA ASN A 248 -9.39 1.52 8.85
C ASN A 248 -9.48 0.24 9.70
N GLU A 249 -9.32 0.37 11.01
CA GLU A 249 -9.29 -0.75 11.95
C GLU A 249 -10.61 -1.52 12.03
N GLU A 250 -11.73 -0.81 11.91
CA GLU A 250 -13.08 -1.34 11.97
C GLU A 250 -13.49 -2.11 10.70
N HIS A 251 -12.59 -2.23 9.71
CA HIS A 251 -12.88 -2.93 8.47
C HIS A 251 -13.38 -4.37 8.68
N SER A 252 -12.88 -5.04 9.72
CA SER A 252 -13.28 -6.41 10.07
C SER A 252 -14.70 -6.52 10.64
N SER A 253 -15.19 -5.46 11.28
CA SER A 253 -16.51 -5.40 11.90
C SER A 253 -17.62 -5.08 10.90
N HIS A 254 -17.28 -4.64 9.68
CA HIS A 254 -18.27 -4.26 8.69
C HIS A 254 -19.02 -5.45 8.10
N HIS A 255 -20.33 -5.48 8.32
CA HIS A 255 -21.21 -6.46 7.69
C HIS A 255 -21.45 -6.16 6.21
N ILE A 256 -21.44 -7.21 5.39
CA ILE A 256 -21.74 -7.12 3.95
C ILE A 256 -23.22 -6.75 3.74
N GLY A 257 -24.14 -7.28 4.57
CA GLY A 257 -25.57 -7.00 4.51
C GLY A 257 -26.31 -7.74 3.39
N SER A 258 -25.96 -7.50 2.12
CA SER A 258 -26.65 -8.09 0.97
C SER A 258 -25.72 -8.88 0.04
N ALA A 259 -26.24 -9.93 -0.57
CA ALA A 259 -25.50 -10.70 -1.59
C ALA A 259 -25.10 -9.83 -2.80
N GLN A 260 -25.89 -8.78 -3.10
CA GLN A 260 -25.59 -7.85 -4.18
C GLN A 260 -24.35 -7.00 -3.89
N ARG A 261 -24.06 -6.69 -2.62
CA ARG A 261 -22.83 -5.99 -2.25
C ARG A 261 -21.58 -6.80 -2.59
N LEU A 262 -21.63 -8.14 -2.44
CA LEU A 262 -20.55 -9.03 -2.92
C LEU A 262 -20.38 -8.94 -4.44
N ARG A 263 -21.49 -8.85 -5.18
CA ARG A 263 -21.44 -8.66 -6.64
C ARG A 263 -20.79 -7.32 -7.00
N TRP A 264 -21.07 -6.24 -6.27
CA TRP A 264 -20.42 -4.93 -6.47
C TRP A 264 -18.92 -4.96 -6.16
N LEU A 265 -18.51 -5.73 -5.15
CA LEU A 265 -17.10 -5.95 -4.82
C LEU A 265 -16.35 -6.79 -5.87
N GLY A 266 -17.08 -7.50 -6.74
CA GLY A 266 -16.53 -8.32 -7.82
C GLY A 266 -16.35 -9.80 -7.47
N PHE A 267 -17.11 -10.29 -6.50
CA PHE A 267 -17.16 -11.71 -6.13
C PHE A 267 -18.38 -12.38 -6.74
N ARG A 268 -18.18 -13.52 -7.39
CA ARG A 268 -19.22 -14.40 -7.94
C ARG A 268 -19.57 -15.47 -6.88
N PRO A 269 -20.80 -16.02 -6.91
CA PRO A 269 -21.17 -17.13 -6.04
C PRO A 269 -20.28 -18.34 -6.32
N ARG A 270 -20.15 -19.20 -5.30
CA ARG A 270 -19.47 -20.49 -5.41
C ARG A 270 -20.28 -21.44 -6.30
N SER A 271 -19.63 -22.50 -6.77
CA SER A 271 -20.33 -23.57 -7.50
C SER A 271 -21.40 -24.21 -6.61
N GLY A 272 -22.52 -24.60 -7.22
CA GLY A 272 -23.55 -25.42 -6.58
C GLY A 272 -23.20 -26.91 -6.52
N LEU A 273 -22.06 -27.31 -7.11
CA LEU A 273 -21.59 -28.69 -7.08
C LEU A 273 -21.36 -29.12 -5.63
N TRP A 274 -22.04 -30.20 -5.23
CA TRP A 274 -21.86 -30.79 -3.91
C TRP A 274 -20.57 -31.62 -3.87
N HIS A 275 -19.79 -31.44 -2.81
CA HIS A 275 -18.58 -32.22 -2.54
C HIS A 275 -18.69 -32.83 -1.15
N ARG A 276 -18.36 -34.12 -1.02
CA ARG A 276 -18.25 -34.78 0.28
C ARG A 276 -17.09 -34.17 1.08
N LYS A 277 -17.26 -34.00 2.38
CA LYS A 277 -16.17 -33.53 3.26
C LYS A 277 -15.24 -34.70 3.58
N ASP A 278 -13.96 -34.54 3.23
CA ASP A 278 -12.89 -35.47 3.61
C ASP A 278 -12.17 -35.06 4.90
N GLY A 279 -11.18 -35.85 5.33
CA GLY A 279 -10.41 -35.67 6.57
C GLY A 279 -9.65 -34.34 6.72
N ARG A 280 -9.53 -33.54 5.65
CA ARG A 280 -8.96 -32.18 5.67
C ARG A 280 -9.86 -31.13 6.33
N HIS A 281 -11.18 -31.36 6.39
CA HIS A 281 -12.15 -30.34 6.82
C HIS A 281 -12.34 -30.25 8.34
N GLY A 282 -11.83 -31.23 9.10
CA GLY A 282 -11.83 -31.16 10.56
C GLY A 282 -10.89 -30.08 11.09
N ARG A 283 -11.20 -29.52 12.27
CA ARG A 283 -10.34 -28.56 12.97
C ARG A 283 -8.96 -29.18 13.20
N LYS A 284 -7.90 -28.49 12.75
CA LYS A 284 -6.52 -28.89 12.96
C LYS A 284 -5.86 -27.92 13.93
N ILE A 285 -5.59 -28.38 15.14
CA ILE A 285 -4.79 -27.65 16.13
C ILE A 285 -3.33 -27.97 15.81
N ARG A 286 -2.60 -26.98 15.33
CA ARG A 286 -1.17 -27.11 14.99
C ARG A 286 -0.37 -26.16 15.87
N PRO A 287 0.85 -26.52 16.26
CA PRO A 287 1.76 -25.59 16.90
C PRO A 287 2.05 -24.42 15.94
N LEU A 288 2.49 -23.29 16.50
CA LEU A 288 2.95 -22.17 15.68
C LEU A 288 4.14 -22.61 14.82
N PRO A 289 4.21 -22.17 13.55
CA PRO A 289 5.37 -22.46 12.72
C PRO A 289 6.63 -21.86 13.35
N PRO A 290 7.80 -22.49 13.14
CA PRO A 290 9.06 -21.99 13.67
C PRO A 290 9.41 -20.61 13.10
N LEU A 291 10.34 -19.93 13.76
CA LEU A 291 10.94 -18.68 13.29
C LEU A 291 11.44 -18.86 11.85
N LYS A 292 10.96 -18.02 10.94
CA LYS A 292 11.43 -18.03 9.56
C LYS A 292 12.50 -16.96 9.38
N VAL A 293 13.71 -17.39 9.06
CA VAL A 293 14.82 -16.49 8.70
C VAL A 293 14.67 -16.07 7.25
N ILE A 294 14.69 -14.78 7.00
CA ILE A 294 14.54 -14.18 5.68
C ILE A 294 15.85 -13.50 5.32
N ASP A 295 16.68 -14.18 4.53
CA ASP A 295 17.96 -13.63 4.08
C ASP A 295 17.78 -12.73 2.86
N THR A 296 18.86 -12.33 2.21
CA THR A 296 18.76 -11.63 0.94
C THR A 296 18.00 -12.49 -0.07
N ARG A 297 17.19 -11.83 -0.91
CA ARG A 297 16.58 -12.50 -2.05
C ARG A 297 17.73 -13.12 -2.85
N LYS A 298 17.67 -14.43 -3.13
CA LYS A 298 18.52 -15.02 -4.16
C LYS A 298 18.16 -14.24 -5.43
N VAL A 299 19.04 -13.35 -5.87
CA VAL A 299 18.95 -12.80 -7.21
C VAL A 299 19.15 -14.03 -8.09
N GLU A 300 18.13 -14.41 -8.85
CA GLU A 300 18.34 -15.34 -9.94
C GLU A 300 19.30 -14.60 -10.87
N VAL A 301 20.58 -14.97 -10.79
CA VAL A 301 21.59 -14.52 -11.74
C VAL A 301 21.09 -15.05 -13.07
N GLU A 302 20.56 -14.19 -13.92
CA GLU A 302 20.40 -14.51 -15.32
C GLU A 302 21.81 -14.86 -15.81
N SER A 303 22.06 -16.15 -16.04
CA SER A 303 23.29 -16.62 -16.65
C SER A 303 23.43 -15.87 -17.98
N ALA A 304 24.38 -14.94 -18.05
CA ALA A 304 24.76 -14.32 -19.31
C ALA A 304 25.28 -15.44 -20.20
N ALA A 305 24.48 -15.89 -21.16
CA ALA A 305 24.97 -16.72 -22.24
C ALA A 305 25.98 -15.87 -23.02
N SER A 306 27.25 -16.24 -22.99
CA SER A 306 28.26 -15.64 -23.84
C SER A 306 27.90 -15.93 -25.30
N LEU A 307 27.48 -14.89 -26.03
CA LEU A 307 27.40 -14.95 -27.48
C LEU A 307 28.82 -14.97 -28.04
N THR A 308 29.45 -16.14 -28.08
CA THR A 308 30.59 -16.36 -28.96
C THR A 308 30.05 -16.46 -30.39
N VAL A 309 30.15 -15.37 -31.14
CA VAL A 309 30.12 -15.45 -32.60
C VAL A 309 31.40 -16.15 -33.00
N GLY A 310 31.34 -17.45 -33.25
CA GLY A 310 32.40 -18.14 -33.97
C GLY A 310 32.53 -17.49 -35.33
N ALA A 311 33.63 -16.79 -35.56
CA ALA A 311 34.04 -16.43 -36.90
C ALA A 311 34.20 -17.75 -37.68
N ILE A 312 33.29 -17.99 -38.61
CA ILE A 312 33.48 -19.01 -39.64
C ILE A 312 34.56 -18.43 -40.55
N CYS A 313 35.77 -19.00 -40.46
CA CYS A 313 36.79 -18.88 -41.50
C CYS A 313 36.41 -19.75 -42.70
#